data_AF-A0A945J457-F1
#
_entry.id   AF-A0A945J457-F1
#
_cell.length_a   1.000
_cell.length_b   1.000
_cell.length_c   1.000
_cell.angle_alpha   90.00
_cell.angle_beta   90.00
_cell.angle_gamma   90.00
#
_symmetry.space_group_name_H-M   'P 1'
#
loop_
_entity.id
_entity.type
_entity.pdbx_description
1 polymer ?
#
loop_
_entity_poly.entity_id
_entity_poly.type
_entity_poly.pdbx_seq_one_letter_code
_entity_poly.pdbx_strand_id
1 'polypeptide(L)'
;LDLKKLVAYSSVSHMGFVTLGIFVFNSQGIQGAVLQMFNHGITTAALFIAVGQLYDRTHSRAISDYGGLHKPMPRFAALFFLFSVAAFGLPGTCNFIGEFLVLVGTSYINFAMVLLAMGGIILAAAYMLWMLQRVVLGEPNTEAAKVLPDLSSRELATLIPLAILVLCIGLYPGPLMEVMDASVTHLIEQTTGGLQVDEVSQLPLRP
;
A
#
# COMPACT_ATOMS: atom_id res chain seq x y z
N LEU A 1 6.53 -0.25 20.89
CA LEU A 1 6.46 -0.55 19.45
C LEU A 1 7.38 0.41 18.70
N ASP A 2 8.06 -0.08 17.67
CA ASP A 2 8.99 0.71 16.84
C ASP A 2 8.27 1.15 15.56
N LEU A 3 8.39 2.43 15.23
CA LEU A 3 7.70 3.06 14.11
C LEU A 3 8.18 2.52 12.75
N LYS A 4 9.49 2.30 12.58
CA LYS A 4 10.05 1.72 11.35
C LYS A 4 9.62 0.27 11.19
N LYS A 5 9.57 -0.49 12.29
CA LYS A 5 9.11 -1.89 12.24
C LYS A 5 7.64 -1.99 11.85
N LEU A 6 6.77 -1.13 12.37
CA LEU A 6 5.35 -1.14 12.02
C LEU A 6 5.15 -0.88 10.52
N VAL A 7 5.84 0.13 9.96
CA VAL A 7 5.82 0.40 8.51
C VAL A 7 6.37 -0.80 7.71
N ALA A 8 7.45 -1.43 8.17
CA ALA A 8 8.01 -2.60 7.50
C ALA A 8 7.06 -3.81 7.49
N TYR A 9 6.36 -4.08 8.59
CA TYR A 9 5.37 -5.16 8.66
C TYR A 9 4.13 -4.86 7.83
N SER A 10 3.74 -3.59 7.69
CA SER A 10 2.68 -3.19 6.77
C SER A 10 3.04 -3.58 5.32
N SER A 11 4.30 -3.42 4.90
CA SER A 11 4.76 -3.90 3.59
C SER A 11 4.56 -5.40 3.37
N VAL A 12 4.81 -6.22 4.39
CA VAL A 12 4.55 -7.67 4.30
C VAL A 12 3.07 -7.95 4.04
N SER A 13 2.17 -7.19 4.68
CA SER A 13 0.71 -7.30 4.46
C SER A 13 0.33 -7.01 3.00
N HIS A 14 0.87 -5.94 2.41
CA HIS A 14 0.57 -5.58 1.02
C HIS A 14 1.13 -6.58 0.01
N MET A 15 2.30 -7.16 0.27
CA MET A 15 2.84 -8.22 -0.59
C MET A 15 2.02 -9.51 -0.52
N GLY A 16 1.25 -9.71 0.56
CA GLY A 16 0.22 -10.76 0.62
C GLY A 16 -0.86 -10.58 -0.46
N PHE A 17 -1.33 -9.35 -0.69
CA PHE A 17 -2.28 -9.04 -1.77
C PHE A 17 -1.67 -9.25 -3.15
N VAL A 18 -0.43 -8.80 -3.36
CA VAL A 18 0.29 -9.02 -4.63
C VAL A 18 0.38 -10.52 -4.92
N THR A 19 0.77 -11.31 -3.92
CA THR A 19 0.85 -12.77 -4.04
C THR A 19 -0.50 -13.36 -4.41
N LEU A 20 -1.57 -12.99 -3.70
CA LEU A 20 -2.93 -13.45 -4.01
C LEU A 20 -3.32 -13.11 -5.45
N GLY A 21 -3.09 -11.88 -5.90
CA GLY A 21 -3.44 -11.41 -7.24
C GLY A 21 -2.69 -12.12 -8.38
N ILE A 22 -1.42 -12.49 -8.16
CA ILE A 22 -0.66 -13.28 -9.14
C ILE A 22 -1.27 -14.69 -9.28
N PHE A 23 -1.62 -15.33 -8.15
CA PHE A 23 -2.05 -16.73 -8.14
C PHE A 23 -3.54 -16.95 -8.44
N VAL A 24 -4.32 -15.91 -8.77
CA VAL A 24 -5.69 -16.09 -9.30
C VAL A 24 -5.74 -16.23 -10.82
N PHE A 25 -4.59 -16.07 -11.50
CA PHE A 25 -4.40 -16.32 -12.94
C PHE A 25 -5.48 -15.72 -13.86
N ASN A 26 -5.89 -14.48 -13.57
CA ASN A 26 -6.82 -13.73 -14.41
C ASN A 26 -6.40 -12.26 -14.52
N SER A 27 -6.97 -11.56 -15.52
CA SER A 27 -6.57 -10.19 -15.87
C SER A 27 -6.70 -9.23 -14.70
N GLN A 28 -7.83 -9.26 -13.98
CA GLN A 28 -8.07 -8.36 -12.85
C GLN A 28 -7.08 -8.61 -11.70
N GLY A 29 -6.81 -9.87 -11.37
CA GLY A 29 -5.85 -10.23 -10.33
C GLY A 29 -4.43 -9.79 -10.64
N ILE A 30 -3.96 -10.06 -11.86
CA ILE A 30 -2.58 -9.74 -12.26
C ILE A 30 -2.40 -8.23 -12.45
N GLN A 31 -3.36 -7.54 -13.11
CA GLN A 31 -3.34 -6.08 -13.21
C GLN A 31 -3.33 -5.44 -11.81
N GLY A 32 -4.19 -5.93 -10.91
CA GLY A 32 -4.22 -5.49 -9.51
C GLY A 32 -2.90 -5.71 -8.79
N ALA A 33 -2.27 -6.88 -8.96
CA ALA A 33 -0.97 -7.20 -8.36
C ALA A 33 0.15 -6.29 -8.86
N VAL A 34 0.25 -6.06 -10.18
CA VAL A 34 1.25 -5.18 -10.78
C VAL A 34 1.05 -3.74 -10.31
N LEU A 35 -0.18 -3.25 -10.36
CA LEU A 35 -0.53 -1.92 -9.88
C LEU A 35 -0.22 -1.77 -8.39
N GLN A 36 -0.53 -2.78 -7.58
CA GLN A 36 -0.26 -2.77 -6.15
C GLN A 36 1.24 -2.76 -5.84
N MET A 37 2.09 -3.47 -6.60
CA MET A 37 3.55 -3.39 -6.42
C MET A 37 4.07 -1.96 -6.63
N PHE A 38 3.58 -1.27 -7.66
CA PHE A 38 3.96 0.11 -7.96
C PHE A 38 3.44 1.08 -6.88
N ASN A 39 2.16 1.00 -6.55
CA ASN A 39 1.51 1.86 -5.57
C ASN A 39 2.12 1.68 -4.18
N HIS A 40 2.34 0.43 -3.78
CA HIS A 40 3.00 0.10 -2.53
C HIS A 40 4.40 0.72 -2.43
N GLY A 41 5.18 0.69 -3.52
CA GLY A 41 6.49 1.33 -3.58
C GLY A 41 6.42 2.83 -3.27
N ILE A 42 5.44 3.54 -3.83
CA ILE A 42 5.20 4.96 -3.56
C ILE A 42 4.83 5.19 -2.09
N THR A 43 3.84 4.47 -1.56
CA THR A 43 3.36 4.67 -0.18
C THR A 43 4.42 4.32 0.86
N THR A 44 5.17 3.25 0.64
CA THR A 44 6.22 2.79 1.55
C THR A 44 7.42 3.73 1.54
N ALA A 45 7.83 4.22 0.37
CA ALA A 45 8.85 5.27 0.28
C ALA A 45 8.43 6.51 1.06
N ALA A 46 7.17 6.97 0.89
CA ALA A 46 6.65 8.14 1.59
C ALA A 46 6.66 7.97 3.11
N LEU A 47 6.17 6.83 3.62
CA LEU A 47 6.16 6.55 5.04
C LEU A 47 7.58 6.42 5.62
N PHE A 48 8.50 5.75 4.93
CA PHE A 48 9.89 5.65 5.40
C PHE A 48 10.62 7.00 5.40
N ILE A 49 10.37 7.87 4.40
CA ILE A 49 10.90 9.23 4.39
C ILE A 49 10.34 10.03 5.56
N ALA A 50 9.02 9.99 5.79
CA ALA A 50 8.39 10.70 6.90
C ALA A 50 8.92 10.22 8.26
N VAL A 51 9.04 8.90 8.46
CA VAL A 51 9.62 8.32 9.67
C VAL A 51 11.11 8.69 9.81
N GLY A 52 11.85 8.80 8.71
CA GLY A 52 13.23 9.28 8.69
C GLY A 52 13.34 10.73 9.17
N GLN A 53 12.54 11.63 8.61
CA GLN A 53 12.51 13.05 9.00
C GLN A 53 12.13 13.24 10.47
N LEU A 54 11.24 12.39 11.00
CA LEU A 54 10.88 12.40 12.41
C LEU A 54 12.02 11.86 13.31
N TYR A 55 12.71 10.81 12.85
CA TYR A 55 13.88 10.26 13.53
C TYR A 55 15.04 11.26 13.58
N ASP A 56 15.28 12.04 12.51
CA ASP A 56 16.36 13.03 12.48
C ASP A 56 16.16 14.16 13.52
N ARG A 57 14.91 14.42 13.91
CA ARG A 57 14.56 15.42 14.94
C ARG A 57 14.63 14.88 16.36
N THR A 58 14.27 13.61 16.54
CA THR A 58 14.01 13.04 17.88
C THR A 58 15.02 12.00 18.31
N HIS A 59 15.78 11.44 17.36
CA HIS A 59 16.64 10.27 17.50
C HIS A 59 15.97 9.06 18.17
N SER A 60 14.63 9.00 18.13
CA SER A 60 13.86 7.89 18.67
C SER A 60 13.10 7.15 17.58
N ARG A 61 12.89 5.85 17.78
CA ARG A 61 11.99 5.04 16.94
C ARG A 61 10.77 4.56 17.72
N ALA A 62 10.73 4.82 19.02
CA ALA A 62 9.67 4.32 19.88
C ALA A 62 8.42 5.16 19.69
N ILE A 63 7.29 4.51 19.38
CA ILE A 63 6.00 5.20 19.20
C ILE A 63 5.56 5.94 20.48
N SER A 64 6.00 5.48 21.65
CA SER A 64 5.74 6.11 22.96
C SER A 64 6.32 7.52 23.09
N ASP A 65 7.35 7.85 22.33
CA ASP A 65 8.09 9.10 22.51
C ASP A 65 7.46 10.25 21.69
N TYR A 66 6.50 9.90 20.83
CA TYR A 66 5.71 10.79 20.00
C TYR A 66 4.30 10.95 20.56
N GLY A 67 3.61 12.00 20.15
CA GLY A 67 2.22 12.29 20.51
C GLY A 67 1.91 13.75 20.22
N GLY A 68 0.67 14.05 19.86
CA GLY A 68 0.22 15.43 19.67
C GLY A 68 0.96 16.24 18.59
N LEU A 69 1.65 15.58 17.65
CA LEU A 69 2.48 16.25 16.64
C LEU A 69 1.69 17.15 15.68
N HIS A 70 0.36 17.00 15.59
CA HIS A 70 -0.49 17.92 14.84
C HIS A 70 -0.37 19.39 15.24
N LYS A 71 -0.02 19.70 16.50
CA LYS A 71 0.18 21.07 16.98
C LYS A 71 1.53 21.66 16.50
N PRO A 72 2.70 21.06 16.80
CA PRO A 72 4.01 21.61 16.42
C PRO A 72 4.38 21.35 14.95
N MET A 73 3.88 20.27 14.34
CA MET A 73 4.25 19.85 12.98
C MET A 73 3.01 19.60 12.10
N PRO A 74 2.17 20.62 11.82
CA PRO A 74 0.92 20.44 11.08
C PRO A 74 1.12 19.95 9.64
N ARG A 75 2.19 20.34 8.94
CA ARG A 75 2.46 19.86 7.57
C ARG A 75 2.86 18.39 7.57
N PHE A 76 3.71 17.99 8.52
CA PHE A 76 4.02 16.58 8.73
C PHE A 76 2.75 15.79 9.03
N ALA A 77 1.91 16.26 9.95
CA ALA A 77 0.67 15.59 10.33
C ALA A 77 -0.26 15.35 9.13
N ALA A 78 -0.44 16.35 8.27
CA ALA A 78 -1.28 16.23 7.07
C ALA A 78 -0.73 15.21 6.07
N LEU A 79 0.57 15.24 5.78
CA LEU A 79 1.20 14.29 4.86
C LEU A 79 1.26 12.88 5.44
N PHE A 80 1.64 12.74 6.70
CA PHE A 80 1.67 11.45 7.39
C PHE A 80 0.27 10.84 7.49
N PHE A 81 -0.76 11.64 7.70
CA PHE A 81 -2.16 11.21 7.60
C PHE A 81 -2.46 10.65 6.21
N LEU A 82 -2.19 11.43 5.14
CA LEU A 82 -2.45 11.00 3.76
C LEU A 82 -1.75 9.68 3.43
N PHE A 83 -0.46 9.55 3.75
CA PHE A 83 0.28 8.31 3.48
C PHE A 83 -0.19 7.16 4.35
N SER A 84 -0.63 7.42 5.58
CA SER A 84 -1.16 6.36 6.45
C SER A 84 -2.49 5.82 5.93
N VAL A 85 -3.39 6.70 5.47
CA VAL A 85 -4.67 6.26 4.88
C VAL A 85 -4.49 5.63 3.51
N ALA A 86 -3.51 6.09 2.73
CA ALA A 86 -3.14 5.45 1.48
C ALA A 86 -2.58 4.05 1.71
N ALA A 87 -1.74 3.87 2.73
CA ALA A 87 -1.17 2.57 3.03
C ALA A 87 -2.25 1.54 3.33
N PHE A 88 -3.27 1.80 4.18
CA PHE A 88 -4.33 0.80 4.41
C PHE A 88 -5.40 0.69 3.30
N GLY A 89 -5.22 1.36 2.16
CA GLY A 89 -6.10 1.21 1.00
C GLY A 89 -7.42 1.99 1.12
N LEU A 90 -7.40 3.21 1.67
CA LEU A 90 -8.60 4.07 1.67
C LEU A 90 -9.03 4.43 0.23
N PRO A 91 -10.32 4.33 -0.13
CA PRO A 91 -10.82 4.79 -1.42
C PRO A 91 -10.40 6.23 -1.74
N GLY A 92 -9.99 6.46 -2.99
CA GLY A 92 -9.41 7.74 -3.44
C GLY A 92 -7.87 7.82 -3.32
N THR A 93 -7.22 6.76 -2.82
CA THR A 93 -5.76 6.63 -2.81
C THR A 93 -5.29 5.50 -3.72
N CYS A 94 -4.02 5.53 -4.12
CA CYS A 94 -3.48 4.59 -5.11
C CYS A 94 -3.59 3.10 -4.70
N ASN A 95 -3.22 2.72 -3.47
CA ASN A 95 -3.24 1.30 -3.05
C ASN A 95 -4.63 0.68 -3.10
N PHE A 96 -5.69 1.47 -2.86
CA PHE A 96 -7.06 0.97 -2.96
C PHE A 96 -7.35 0.34 -4.32
N ILE A 97 -6.91 0.97 -5.41
CA ILE A 97 -7.20 0.46 -6.77
C ILE A 97 -6.56 -0.90 -6.99
N GLY A 98 -5.29 -1.05 -6.61
CA GLY A 98 -4.56 -2.32 -6.75
C GLY A 98 -5.18 -3.45 -5.93
N GLU A 99 -5.42 -3.21 -4.64
CA GLU A 99 -6.04 -4.19 -3.75
C GLU A 99 -7.46 -4.54 -4.16
N PHE A 100 -8.24 -3.55 -4.60
CA PHE A 100 -9.61 -3.77 -5.06
C PHE A 100 -9.64 -4.66 -6.31
N LEU A 101 -8.76 -4.42 -7.29
CA LEU A 101 -8.64 -5.28 -8.47
C LEU A 101 -8.25 -6.72 -8.10
N VAL A 102 -7.33 -6.89 -7.14
CA VAL A 102 -6.99 -8.22 -6.61
C VAL A 102 -8.22 -8.90 -5.99
N LEU A 103 -9.01 -8.19 -5.19
CA LEU A 103 -10.25 -8.73 -4.60
C LEU A 103 -11.27 -9.11 -5.68
N VAL A 104 -11.47 -8.27 -6.70
CA VAL A 104 -12.35 -8.56 -7.84
C VAL A 104 -11.87 -9.82 -8.57
N GLY A 105 -10.59 -9.90 -8.93
CA GLY A 105 -10.00 -11.07 -9.57
C GLY A 105 -10.13 -12.34 -8.73
N THR A 106 -9.97 -12.23 -7.40
CA THR A 106 -10.13 -13.35 -6.47
C THR A 106 -11.59 -13.79 -6.34
N SER A 107 -12.55 -12.85 -6.43
CA SER A 107 -13.98 -13.14 -6.30
C SER A 107 -14.51 -14.10 -7.38
N TYR A 108 -13.89 -14.09 -8.57
CA TYR A 108 -14.21 -15.03 -9.65
C TYR A 108 -13.76 -16.47 -9.37
N ILE A 109 -12.83 -16.67 -8.44
CA ILE A 109 -12.24 -17.97 -8.11
C ILE A 109 -12.78 -18.51 -6.79
N ASN A 110 -12.67 -17.73 -5.71
CA ASN A 110 -13.06 -18.18 -4.37
C ASN A 110 -13.41 -17.01 -3.44
N PHE A 111 -14.69 -16.90 -3.09
CA PHE A 111 -15.19 -15.85 -2.21
C PHE A 111 -14.69 -15.97 -0.75
N ALA A 112 -14.37 -17.17 -0.26
CA ALA A 112 -13.79 -17.31 1.08
C ALA A 112 -12.41 -16.65 1.20
N MET A 113 -11.61 -16.70 0.12
CA MET A 113 -10.32 -15.99 0.06
C MET A 113 -10.51 -14.47 0.06
N VAL A 114 -11.57 -13.96 -0.59
CA VAL A 114 -11.94 -12.54 -0.54
C VAL A 114 -12.23 -12.12 0.91
N LEU A 115 -13.03 -12.91 1.65
CA LEU A 115 -13.35 -12.61 3.05
C LEU A 115 -12.09 -12.58 3.94
N LEU A 116 -11.17 -13.53 3.74
CA LEU A 116 -9.88 -13.54 4.45
C LEU A 116 -9.04 -12.30 4.12
N ALA A 117 -8.93 -11.94 2.83
CA ALA A 117 -8.21 -10.76 2.39
C ALA A 117 -8.82 -9.46 2.95
N MET A 118 -10.15 -9.34 2.96
CA MET A 118 -10.84 -8.22 3.59
C MET A 118 -10.55 -8.12 5.10
N GLY A 119 -10.43 -9.25 5.79
CA GLY A 119 -9.94 -9.29 7.18
C GLY A 119 -8.55 -8.67 7.31
N GLY A 120 -7.65 -8.92 6.35
CA GLY A 120 -6.35 -8.26 6.25
C GLY A 120 -6.43 -6.74 6.11
N ILE A 121 -7.36 -6.22 5.29
CA ILE A 121 -7.60 -4.77 5.15
C ILE A 121 -8.04 -4.15 6.47
N ILE A 122 -8.95 -4.82 7.18
CA ILE A 122 -9.44 -4.34 8.49
C ILE A 122 -8.29 -4.27 9.49
N LEU A 123 -7.43 -5.30 9.54
CA LEU A 123 -6.24 -5.29 10.38
C LEU A 123 -5.26 -4.19 9.95
N ALA A 124 -5.10 -3.96 8.65
CA ALA A 124 -4.29 -2.87 8.10
C ALA A 124 -4.75 -1.49 8.57
N ALA A 125 -6.05 -1.23 8.43
CA ALA A 125 -6.64 0.00 8.92
C ALA A 125 -6.46 0.14 10.44
N ALA A 126 -6.67 -0.94 11.21
CA ALA A 126 -6.53 -0.92 12.65
C ALA A 126 -5.12 -0.53 13.12
N TYR A 127 -4.06 -1.18 12.61
CA TYR A 127 -2.69 -0.85 13.04
C TYR A 127 -2.22 0.51 12.51
N MET A 128 -2.65 0.94 11.32
CA MET A 128 -2.28 2.24 10.75
C MET A 128 -2.97 3.40 11.47
N LEU A 129 -4.26 3.28 11.74
CA LEU A 129 -5.00 4.29 12.50
C LEU A 129 -4.52 4.37 13.95
N TRP A 130 -4.18 3.22 14.56
CA TRP A 130 -3.57 3.18 15.88
C TRP A 130 -2.21 3.92 15.90
N MET A 131 -1.36 3.69 14.89
CA MET A 131 -0.09 4.40 14.76
C MET A 131 -0.30 5.90 14.58
N LEU A 132 -1.19 6.29 13.66
CA LEU A 132 -1.53 7.67 13.38
C LEU A 132 -2.03 8.39 14.63
N GLN A 133 -2.93 7.76 15.40
CA GLN A 133 -3.45 8.32 16.64
C GLN A 133 -2.32 8.57 17.65
N ARG A 134 -1.41 7.60 17.84
CA ARG A 134 -0.32 7.69 18.83
C ARG A 134 0.76 8.70 18.45
N VAL A 135 1.05 8.84 17.16
CA VAL A 135 2.10 9.75 16.68
C VAL A 135 1.57 11.18 16.53
N VAL A 136 0.39 11.34 15.92
CA VAL A 136 -0.09 12.65 15.46
C VAL A 136 -1.09 13.27 16.44
N LEU A 137 -2.01 12.49 17.00
CA LEU A 137 -3.13 13.00 17.80
C LEU A 137 -2.82 12.99 19.31
N GLY A 138 -3.73 13.57 20.10
CA GLY A 138 -3.63 13.61 21.56
C GLY A 138 -2.68 14.70 22.08
N GLU A 139 -2.25 14.56 23.33
CA GLU A 139 -1.25 15.45 23.91
C GLU A 139 0.19 14.92 23.69
N PRO A 140 1.19 15.81 23.61
CA PRO A 140 2.59 15.40 23.47
C PRO A 140 3.07 14.55 24.64
N ASN A 141 3.63 13.38 24.34
CA ASN A 141 4.11 12.43 25.34
C ASN A 141 5.47 12.81 25.94
N THR A 142 6.22 13.72 25.30
CA THR A 142 7.52 14.21 25.77
C THR A 142 7.61 15.73 25.62
N GLU A 143 8.45 16.39 26.42
CA GLU A 143 8.72 17.83 26.27
C GLU A 143 9.35 18.13 24.89
N ALA A 144 10.19 17.22 24.39
CA ALA A 144 10.77 17.33 23.05
C ALA A 144 9.69 17.36 21.96
N ALA A 145 8.67 16.50 22.07
CA ALA A 145 7.56 16.45 21.11
C ALA A 145 6.73 17.75 21.06
N LYS A 146 6.73 18.59 22.11
CA LYS A 146 5.95 19.84 22.14
C LYS A 146 6.51 20.95 21.24
N VAL A 147 7.81 20.92 20.96
CA VAL A 147 8.55 22.03 20.34
C VAL A 147 9.30 21.62 19.08
N LEU A 148 8.90 20.51 18.46
CA LEU A 148 9.54 20.04 17.23
C LEU A 148 9.30 21.04 16.08
N PRO A 149 10.34 21.39 15.32
CA PRO A 149 10.16 22.18 14.11
C PRO A 149 9.41 21.36 13.07
N ASP A 150 8.43 21.97 12.40
CA ASP A 150 7.73 21.36 11.27
C ASP A 150 8.67 21.09 10.07
N LEU A 151 8.12 20.52 9.00
CA LEU A 151 8.87 20.21 7.78
C LEU A 151 9.41 21.48 7.11
N SER A 152 10.70 21.42 6.80
CA SER A 152 11.39 22.37 5.93
C SER A 152 10.98 22.20 4.47
N SER A 153 11.22 23.21 3.65
CA SER A 153 10.91 23.15 2.20
C SER A 153 11.61 21.99 1.49
N ARG A 154 12.82 21.61 1.92
CA ARG A 154 13.55 20.46 1.38
C ARG A 154 12.86 19.14 1.70
N GLU A 155 12.34 19.00 2.91
CA GLU A 155 11.62 17.80 3.34
C GLU A 155 10.23 17.70 2.71
N LEU A 156 9.58 18.84 2.47
CA LEU A 156 8.36 18.89 1.67
C LEU A 156 8.62 18.48 0.23
N ALA A 157 9.74 18.93 -0.37
CA ALA A 157 10.09 18.57 -1.74
C ALA A 157 10.27 17.06 -1.95
N THR A 158 10.57 16.29 -0.90
CA THR A 158 10.65 14.82 -0.98
C THR A 158 9.29 14.13 -0.83
N LEU A 159 8.34 14.73 -0.10
CA LEU A 159 7.04 14.12 0.20
C LEU A 159 5.92 14.56 -0.76
N ILE A 160 5.92 15.83 -1.17
CA ILE A 160 4.87 16.40 -2.02
C ILE A 160 4.71 15.65 -3.36
N PRO A 161 5.79 15.29 -4.09
CA PRO A 161 5.64 14.50 -5.31
C PRO A 161 4.98 13.14 -5.06
N LEU A 162 5.30 12.49 -3.94
CA LEU A 162 4.68 11.21 -3.56
C LEU A 162 3.21 11.38 -3.20
N ALA A 163 2.85 12.47 -2.50
CA ALA A 163 1.46 12.81 -2.19
C ALA A 163 0.64 13.05 -3.47
N ILE A 164 1.21 13.76 -4.45
CA ILE A 164 0.59 13.97 -5.76
C ILE A 164 0.37 12.63 -6.45
N LEU A 165 1.38 11.75 -6.52
CA LEU A 165 1.24 10.43 -7.15
C LEU A 165 0.17 9.56 -6.48
N VAL A 166 0.14 9.53 -5.14
CA VAL A 166 -0.88 8.80 -4.36
C VAL A 166 -2.29 9.22 -4.76
N LEU A 167 -2.53 10.52 -4.90
CA LEU A 167 -3.84 11.06 -5.27
C LEU A 167 -4.13 10.93 -6.76
N CYS A 168 -3.18 11.25 -7.63
CA CYS A 168 -3.36 11.16 -9.09
C CYS A 168 -3.70 9.74 -9.53
N ILE A 169 -2.98 8.73 -9.02
CA ILE A 169 -3.24 7.33 -9.36
C ILE A 169 -4.54 6.86 -8.70
N GLY A 170 -4.81 7.28 -7.45
CA GLY A 170 -6.03 6.93 -6.74
C GLY A 170 -7.31 7.47 -7.40
N LEU A 171 -7.24 8.65 -8.01
CA LEU A 171 -8.37 9.30 -8.67
C LEU A 171 -8.47 8.96 -10.17
N TYR A 172 -7.34 8.72 -10.84
CA TYR A 172 -7.29 8.45 -12.26
C TYR A 172 -6.21 7.39 -12.60
N PRO A 173 -6.48 6.09 -12.34
CA PRO A 173 -5.52 5.01 -12.60
C PRO A 173 -5.37 4.65 -14.08
N GLY A 174 -6.29 5.09 -14.94
CA GLY A 174 -6.40 4.72 -16.36
C GLY A 174 -5.08 4.69 -17.13
N PRO A 175 -4.28 5.79 -17.14
CA PRO A 175 -3.02 5.83 -17.89
C PRO A 175 -2.03 4.75 -17.46
N LEU A 176 -1.96 4.44 -16.17
CA LEU A 176 -1.05 3.41 -15.66
C LEU A 176 -1.57 2.00 -16.00
N MET A 177 -2.89 1.81 -15.97
CA MET A 177 -3.53 0.55 -16.37
C MET A 177 -3.34 0.26 -17.86
N GLU A 178 -3.50 1.27 -18.73
CA GLU A 178 -3.28 1.13 -20.18
C GLU A 178 -1.85 0.70 -20.52
N VAL A 179 -0.85 1.21 -19.79
CA VAL A 179 0.56 0.84 -19.99
C VAL A 179 0.82 -0.64 -19.68
N MET A 180 0.14 -1.21 -18.68
CA MET A 180 0.34 -2.61 -18.29
C MET A 180 -0.58 -3.61 -19.02
N ASP A 181 -1.66 -3.14 -19.65
CA ASP A 181 -2.72 -3.99 -20.22
C ASP A 181 -2.20 -5.02 -21.24
N ALA A 182 -1.40 -4.56 -22.22
CA ALA A 182 -0.84 -5.43 -23.26
C ALA A 182 0.08 -6.52 -22.68
N SER A 183 0.94 -6.16 -21.73
CA SER A 183 1.87 -7.12 -21.10
C SER A 183 1.14 -8.12 -20.21
N VAL A 184 0.12 -7.68 -19.47
CA VAL A 184 -0.68 -8.58 -18.63
C VAL A 184 -1.51 -9.54 -19.47
N THR A 185 -2.11 -9.06 -20.56
CA THR A 185 -2.88 -9.89 -21.49
C THR A 185 -2.00 -10.99 -22.09
N HIS A 186 -0.81 -10.62 -22.59
CA HIS A 186 0.13 -11.59 -23.13
C HIS A 186 0.60 -12.61 -22.09
N LEU A 187 0.87 -12.19 -20.85
CA LEU A 187 1.24 -13.10 -19.76
C LEU A 187 0.14 -14.12 -19.48
N ILE A 188 -1.12 -13.69 -19.47
CA ILE A 188 -2.26 -14.58 -19.24
C ILE A 188 -2.39 -15.57 -20.38
N GLU A 189 -2.35 -15.11 -21.64
CA GLU A 189 -2.41 -15.99 -22.81
C GLU A 189 -1.33 -17.08 -22.77
N GLN A 190 -0.10 -16.74 -22.38
CA GLN A 190 0.97 -17.73 -22.21
C GLN A 190 0.68 -18.73 -21.09
N THR A 191 0.14 -18.25 -19.97
CA THR A 191 -0.08 -19.08 -18.78
C THR A 191 -1.31 -19.98 -18.95
N THR A 192 -2.42 -19.47 -19.49
CA THR A 192 -3.65 -20.24 -19.73
C THR A 192 -3.63 -21.03 -21.04
N GLY A 193 -2.94 -20.52 -22.07
CA GLY A 193 -2.72 -21.23 -23.33
C GLY A 193 -1.80 -22.44 -23.15
N GLY A 194 -0.76 -22.34 -22.33
CA GLY A 194 0.08 -23.48 -21.95
C GLY A 194 -0.69 -24.56 -21.19
N LEU A 195 -1.59 -24.17 -20.28
CA LEU A 195 -2.45 -25.09 -19.52
C LEU A 195 -3.41 -25.89 -20.42
N GLN A 196 -3.93 -25.29 -21.50
CA GLN A 196 -4.77 -26.03 -22.47
C GLN A 196 -3.97 -26.99 -23.36
N VAL A 197 -2.73 -26.68 -23.71
CA VAL A 197 -1.89 -27.55 -24.55
C VAL A 197 -1.45 -28.81 -23.80
N ASP A 198 -1.20 -28.71 -22.49
CA ASP A 198 -0.85 -29.87 -21.65
C ASP A 198 -2.04 -30.82 -21.43
N GLU A 199 -3.28 -30.31 -21.33
CA GLU A 199 -4.49 -31.15 -21.26
C GLU A 199 -4.75 -31.90 -22.57
N VAL A 200 -4.50 -31.28 -23.73
CA VAL A 200 -4.69 -31.90 -25.05
C VAL A 200 -3.57 -32.91 -25.35
N SER A 201 -2.34 -32.68 -24.87
CA SER A 201 -1.22 -33.61 -25.04
C SER A 201 -1.33 -34.91 -24.22
N GLN A 202 -2.21 -34.97 -23.21
CA GLN A 202 -2.40 -36.15 -22.36
C GLN A 202 -3.61 -37.01 -22.73
N LEU A 203 -4.36 -36.65 -23.76
CA LEU A 203 -5.38 -37.54 -24.30
C LEU A 203 -4.69 -38.68 -25.07
N PRO A 204 -4.85 -39.96 -24.67
CA PRO A 204 -4.34 -41.05 -25.48
C PRO A 204 -5.04 -40.96 -26.83
N LEU A 205 -4.25 -40.89 -27.90
CA LEU A 205 -4.71 -41.14 -29.26
C LEU A 205 -5.38 -42.52 -29.26
N ARG A 206 -6.71 -42.53 -29.13
CA ARG A 206 -7.48 -43.75 -29.31
C ARG A 206 -7.37 -44.13 -30.80
N PRO A 207 -7.16 -45.42 -31.10
CA PRO A 207 -6.96 -45.92 -32.46
C PRO A 207 -8.16 -45.67 -33.38
#